data_AF-A0AA40A4C3-F1
#
_entry.id   AF-A0AA40A4C3-F1
#
_cell.length_a   1.000
_cell.length_b   1.000
_cell.length_c   1.000
_cell.angle_alpha   90.00
_cell.angle_beta   90.00
_cell.angle_gamma   90.00
#
_symmetry.space_group_name_H-M   'P 1'
#
loop_
_entity.id
_entity.type
_entity.pdbx_description
1 polymer ?
#
loop_
_entity_poly.entity_id
_entity_poly.type
_entity_poly.pdbx_seq_one_letter_code
_entity_poly.pdbx_strand_id
1 'polypeptide(L)'
;MRQDSEHARPTETHRFILGLRDAGKLVRDYTQNIDCLEEKVGLSTDLHKGAGNRSYRGVDCVLHESLRRLRCSKCSGTHSRDECSQETETLAGQGPPCPGYANISDAKTTAKKRTTTIGTLRPDVVPYDELDPRADSISAIARRDLLLRPDVLLILGTSLTTHGVKRLVKDFAKVIHKRAGKVVFVTS
;
A
#
# COMPACT_ATOMS: atom_id res chain seq x y z
N MET A 1 -5.51 10.32 14.13
CA MET A 1 -5.00 9.50 13.00
C MET A 1 -3.97 8.44 13.42
N ARG A 2 -2.87 8.78 14.12
CA ARG A 2 -1.87 7.79 14.62
C ARG A 2 -2.47 6.75 15.58
N GLN A 3 -3.12 7.20 16.65
CA GLN A 3 -3.71 6.33 17.65
C GLN A 3 -4.89 5.51 17.11
N ASP A 4 -5.62 6.07 16.13
CA ASP A 4 -6.82 5.43 15.58
C ASP A 4 -6.47 4.20 14.73
N SER A 5 -5.42 4.25 13.88
CA SER A 5 -5.06 3.10 13.03
C SER A 5 -4.44 1.93 13.81
N GLU A 6 -3.66 2.18 14.86
CA GLU A 6 -3.07 1.10 15.69
C GLU A 6 -4.15 0.35 16.47
N HIS A 7 -5.09 1.07 17.07
CA HIS A 7 -6.16 0.50 17.88
C HIS A 7 -7.40 0.10 17.06
N ALA A 8 -7.48 0.52 15.79
CA ALA A 8 -8.56 0.13 14.91
C ALA A 8 -8.63 -1.40 14.77
N ARG A 9 -9.85 -1.91 14.93
CA ARG A 9 -10.16 -3.33 14.75
C ARG A 9 -10.61 -3.55 13.31
N PRO A 10 -10.23 -4.70 12.70
CA PRO A 10 -10.79 -5.06 11.40
C PRO A 10 -12.31 -5.12 11.42
N THR A 11 -12.93 -4.59 10.36
CA THR A 11 -14.38 -4.60 10.16
C THR A 11 -14.86 -5.98 9.69
N GLU A 12 -16.18 -6.19 9.67
CA GLU A 12 -16.78 -7.40 9.08
C GLU A 12 -16.43 -7.58 7.60
N THR A 13 -16.21 -6.48 6.85
CA THR A 13 -15.74 -6.55 5.47
C THR A 13 -14.36 -7.21 5.36
N HIS A 14 -13.44 -6.90 6.28
CA HIS A 14 -12.11 -7.54 6.30
C HIS A 14 -12.22 -9.03 6.60
N ARG A 15 -13.09 -9.42 7.55
CA ARG A 15 -13.36 -10.84 7.87
C ARG A 15 -14.04 -11.57 6.71
N PHE A 16 -14.92 -10.90 5.99
CA PHE A 16 -15.56 -11.43 4.79
C PHE A 16 -14.53 -11.70 3.68
N ILE A 17 -13.63 -10.75 3.40
CA ILE A 17 -12.55 -10.92 2.42
C ILE A 17 -11.64 -12.07 2.83
N LEU A 18 -11.32 -12.20 4.12
CA LEU A 18 -10.58 -13.34 4.66
C LEU A 18 -11.28 -14.67 4.37
N GLY A 19 -12.58 -14.75 4.60
CA GLY A 19 -13.37 -15.94 4.29
C GLY A 19 -13.35 -16.30 2.81
N LEU A 20 -13.38 -15.32 1.91
CA LEU A 20 -13.22 -15.55 0.46
C LEU A 20 -11.83 -16.12 0.13
N ARG A 21 -10.77 -15.61 0.78
CA ARG A 21 -9.41 -16.13 0.62
C ARG A 21 -9.33 -17.58 1.06
N ASP A 22 -9.81 -17.90 2.25
CA ASP A 22 -9.72 -19.24 2.84
C ASP A 22 -10.53 -20.27 2.04
N ALA A 23 -11.66 -19.83 1.47
CA ALA A 23 -12.45 -20.64 0.54
C ALA A 23 -11.81 -20.78 -0.86
N GLY A 24 -10.67 -20.13 -1.13
CA GLY A 24 -10.01 -20.13 -2.45
C GLY A 24 -10.78 -19.38 -3.54
N LYS A 25 -11.67 -18.47 -3.15
CA LYS A 25 -12.53 -17.68 -4.05
C LYS A 25 -12.01 -16.25 -4.27
N LEU A 26 -11.10 -15.77 -3.43
CA LEU A 26 -10.46 -14.46 -3.61
C LEU A 26 -9.37 -14.55 -4.69
N VAL A 27 -9.52 -13.74 -5.75
CA VAL A 27 -8.46 -13.53 -6.74
C VAL A 27 -7.42 -12.55 -6.19
N ARG A 28 -7.89 -11.39 -5.73
CA ARG A 28 -7.10 -10.34 -5.11
C ARG A 28 -8.02 -9.37 -4.40
N ASP A 29 -7.53 -8.77 -3.33
CA ASP A 29 -8.10 -7.56 -2.76
C ASP A 29 -7.27 -6.34 -3.20
N TYR A 30 -7.94 -5.30 -3.66
CA TYR A 30 -7.32 -4.09 -4.19
C TYR A 30 -7.71 -2.90 -3.29
N THR A 31 -6.90 -2.63 -2.26
CA THR A 31 -7.26 -1.70 -1.17
C THR A 31 -6.65 -0.31 -1.33
N GLN A 32 -7.47 0.72 -1.12
CA GLN A 32 -6.99 2.11 -1.05
C GLN A 32 -6.58 2.54 0.37
N ASN A 33 -6.81 1.68 1.36
CA ASN A 33 -6.60 2.00 2.77
C ASN A 33 -5.11 1.93 3.14
N ILE A 34 -4.71 2.79 4.08
CA ILE A 34 -3.32 2.85 4.61
C ILE A 34 -3.26 2.42 6.09
N ASP A 35 -4.40 2.00 6.65
CA ASP A 35 -4.58 1.62 8.06
C ASP A 35 -4.07 0.19 8.39
N CYS A 36 -3.75 -0.59 7.37
CA CYS A 36 -3.17 -1.94 7.46
C CYS A 36 -4.09 -2.95 8.17
N LEU A 37 -5.42 -2.75 8.15
CA LEU A 37 -6.36 -3.67 8.80
C LEU A 37 -6.45 -5.03 8.09
N GLU A 38 -6.13 -5.10 6.81
CA GLU A 38 -6.02 -6.33 6.02
C GLU A 38 -4.94 -7.26 6.61
N GLU A 39 -3.80 -6.71 7.01
CA GLU A 39 -2.72 -7.48 7.65
C GLU A 39 -3.15 -8.03 9.01
N LYS A 40 -3.97 -7.27 9.76
CA LYS A 40 -4.47 -7.69 11.08
C LYS A 40 -5.41 -8.89 11.01
N VAL A 41 -6.08 -9.12 9.87
CA VAL A 41 -6.86 -10.35 9.63
C VAL A 41 -6.02 -11.45 8.98
N GLY A 42 -4.74 -11.19 8.69
CA GLY A 42 -3.80 -12.15 8.15
C GLY A 42 -3.74 -12.19 6.63
N LEU A 43 -4.27 -11.20 5.92
CA LEU A 43 -4.08 -11.06 4.48
C LEU A 43 -2.66 -10.57 4.19
N SER A 44 -1.98 -11.19 3.24
CA SER A 44 -0.63 -10.81 2.86
C SER A 44 -0.64 -9.53 2.00
N THR A 45 0.11 -8.51 2.39
CA THR A 45 0.31 -7.25 1.64
C THR A 45 1.68 -7.17 0.95
N ASP A 46 2.53 -8.16 1.16
CA ASP A 46 3.89 -8.20 0.62
C ASP A 46 3.91 -8.41 -0.91
N LEU A 47 4.22 -7.34 -1.65
CA LEU A 47 4.31 -7.36 -3.11
C LEU A 47 5.47 -8.23 -3.64
N HIS A 48 6.49 -8.56 -2.82
CA HIS A 48 7.58 -9.44 -3.25
C HIS A 48 7.10 -10.87 -3.50
N LYS A 49 5.98 -11.27 -2.87
CA LYS A 49 5.27 -12.52 -3.18
C LYS A 49 4.69 -12.53 -4.59
N GLY A 50 4.56 -11.35 -5.22
CA GLY A 50 4.05 -11.19 -6.57
C GLY A 50 2.63 -11.75 -6.74
N ALA A 51 2.25 -11.99 -7.99
CA ALA A 51 0.90 -12.43 -8.31
C ALA A 51 0.58 -13.86 -7.85
N GLY A 52 1.59 -14.68 -7.58
CA GLY A 52 1.44 -16.11 -7.34
C GLY A 52 1.12 -16.93 -8.60
N ASN A 53 0.87 -18.22 -8.40
CA ASN A 53 0.54 -19.18 -9.44
C ASN A 53 -0.41 -20.28 -8.93
N ARG A 54 -0.54 -21.38 -9.68
CA ARG A 54 -1.44 -22.49 -9.31
C ARG A 54 -1.05 -23.21 -8.02
N SER A 55 0.23 -23.27 -7.68
CA SER A 55 0.77 -23.99 -6.51
C SER A 55 1.10 -23.08 -5.33
N TYR A 56 1.21 -21.77 -5.57
CA TYR A 56 1.61 -20.79 -4.58
C TYR A 56 0.70 -19.58 -4.62
N ARG A 57 0.10 -19.25 -3.47
CA ARG A 57 -0.67 -18.02 -3.30
C ARG A 57 0.31 -16.86 -3.14
N GLY A 58 0.20 -15.88 -4.04
CA GLY A 58 1.00 -14.66 -4.00
C GLY A 58 0.50 -13.71 -2.93
N VAL A 59 0.60 -12.40 -3.19
CA VAL A 59 0.04 -11.36 -2.32
C VAL A 59 -1.49 -11.47 -2.23
N ASP A 60 -2.12 -11.16 -1.10
CA ASP A 60 -3.60 -11.15 -1.03
C ASP A 60 -4.15 -9.76 -1.35
N CYS A 61 -3.51 -8.71 -0.79
CA CYS A 61 -3.96 -7.32 -0.86
C CYS A 61 -2.92 -6.41 -1.53
N VAL A 62 -3.36 -5.60 -2.50
CA VAL A 62 -2.50 -4.73 -3.32
C VAL A 62 -3.10 -3.33 -3.40
N LEU A 63 -2.30 -2.28 -3.19
CA LEU A 63 -2.36 -0.98 -3.88
C LEU A 63 -1.75 0.15 -3.03
N HIS A 64 -2.01 0.22 -1.73
CA HIS A 64 -1.53 1.38 -0.95
C HIS A 64 -0.31 1.10 -0.07
N GLU A 65 0.42 2.16 0.22
CA GLU A 65 1.56 2.13 1.13
C GLU A 65 1.07 2.06 2.58
N SER A 66 1.96 1.62 3.47
CA SER A 66 1.64 1.38 4.87
C SER A 66 2.19 2.52 5.71
N LEU A 67 1.41 2.98 6.69
CA LEU A 67 1.89 3.93 7.69
C LEU A 67 3.04 3.36 8.56
N ARG A 68 3.34 2.05 8.49
CA ARG A 68 4.42 1.38 9.25
C ARG A 68 5.83 1.72 8.79
N ARG A 69 6.00 2.21 7.56
CA ARG A 69 7.31 2.59 7.03
C ARG A 69 7.40 4.10 6.88
N LEU A 70 8.62 4.60 7.03
CA LEU A 70 8.98 5.97 6.73
C LEU A 70 9.90 6.00 5.51
N ARG A 71 9.74 7.01 4.66
CA ARG A 71 10.60 7.26 3.50
C ARG A 71 11.32 8.58 3.67
N CYS A 72 12.62 8.59 3.37
CA CYS A 72 13.41 9.81 3.33
C CYS A 72 13.08 10.64 2.08
N SER A 73 12.82 11.94 2.27
CA SER A 73 12.57 12.90 1.19
C SER A 73 13.77 13.16 0.26
N LYS A 74 14.98 12.70 0.64
CA LYS A 74 16.22 12.92 -0.13
C LYS A 74 16.86 11.67 -0.70
N CYS A 75 17.09 10.63 0.12
CA CYS A 75 17.72 9.39 -0.37
C CYS A 75 16.70 8.33 -0.81
N SER A 76 15.41 8.58 -0.60
CA SER A 76 14.32 7.62 -0.86
C SER A 76 14.42 6.30 -0.07
N GLY A 77 15.38 6.20 0.86
CA GLY A 77 15.54 5.05 1.75
C GLY A 77 14.32 4.88 2.67
N THR A 78 13.96 3.61 2.90
CA THR A 78 12.86 3.21 3.77
C THR A 78 13.38 2.81 5.15
N HIS A 79 12.67 3.22 6.19
CA HIS A 79 13.00 2.97 7.58
C HIS A 79 11.77 2.44 8.32
N SER A 80 11.98 1.58 9.31
CA SER A 80 10.91 1.21 10.24
C SER A 80 10.44 2.44 10.99
N ARG A 81 9.13 2.62 11.09
CA ARG A 81 8.57 3.71 11.88
C ARG A 81 8.87 3.52 13.38
N ASP A 82 8.84 2.29 13.87
CA ASP A 82 9.07 2.01 15.29
C ASP A 82 10.49 2.40 15.72
N GLU A 83 11.46 2.24 14.82
CA GLU A 83 12.88 2.52 15.10
C GLU A 83 13.24 4.00 14.94
N CYS A 84 12.48 4.75 14.14
CA CYS A 84 12.90 6.08 13.70
C CYS A 84 11.87 7.18 13.94
N SER A 85 10.71 6.86 14.52
CA SER A 85 9.69 7.86 14.82
C SER A 85 9.98 8.56 16.14
N GLN A 86 10.18 9.87 16.07
CA GLN A 86 10.05 10.75 17.23
C GLN A 86 8.60 11.23 17.27
N GLU A 87 7.82 10.67 18.19
CA GLU A 87 6.39 10.97 18.32
C GLU A 87 6.12 12.45 18.54
N THR A 88 6.92 13.09 19.39
CA THR A 88 6.85 14.52 19.72
C THR A 88 7.04 15.40 18.48
N GLU A 89 8.05 15.12 17.66
CA GLU A 89 8.32 15.88 16.43
C GLU A 89 7.21 15.69 15.41
N THR A 90 6.69 14.46 15.28
CA THR A 90 5.64 14.21 14.29
C THR A 90 4.30 14.81 14.71
N LEU A 91 4.01 14.85 16.01
CA LEU A 91 2.83 15.57 16.53
C LEU A 91 2.95 17.09 16.29
N ALA A 92 4.17 17.62 16.26
CA ALA A 92 4.46 18.99 15.85
C ALA A 92 4.50 19.20 14.32
N GLY A 93 4.19 18.18 13.52
CA GLY A 93 4.19 18.24 12.05
C GLY A 93 5.58 18.18 11.42
N GLN A 94 6.62 17.86 12.19
CA GLN A 94 7.99 17.71 11.71
C GLN A 94 8.37 16.23 11.54
N GLY A 95 9.09 15.92 10.47
CA GLY A 95 9.59 14.57 10.20
C GLY A 95 10.97 14.38 10.81
N PRO A 96 11.25 13.25 11.49
CA PRO A 96 12.54 13.01 12.11
C PRO A 96 13.66 12.97 11.05
N PRO A 97 14.90 13.34 11.40
CA PRO A 97 16.02 13.30 10.48
C PRO A 97 16.29 11.86 10.02
N CYS A 98 16.63 11.69 8.74
CA CYS A 98 16.96 10.39 8.17
C CYS A 98 18.31 9.89 8.72
N PRO A 99 18.36 8.73 9.40
CA PRO A 99 19.61 8.15 9.91
C PRO A 99 20.60 7.84 8.79
N GLY A 100 20.09 7.41 7.62
CA GLY A 100 20.92 7.15 6.44
C GLY A 100 21.63 8.40 5.89
N TYR A 101 21.15 9.60 6.24
CA TYR A 101 21.75 10.88 5.85
C TYR A 101 22.60 11.50 6.97
N ALA A 102 22.32 11.22 8.24
CA ALA A 102 23.10 11.70 9.39
C ALA A 102 24.58 11.28 9.29
N ASN A 103 24.83 10.04 8.87
CA ASN A 103 26.19 9.52 8.67
C ASN A 103 26.94 10.22 7.52
N ILE A 104 26.23 10.79 6.55
CA ILE A 104 26.82 11.48 5.39
C ILE A 104 27.11 12.95 5.71
N SER A 105 26.33 13.58 6.61
CA SER A 105 26.61 14.94 7.09
C SER A 105 27.85 14.97 7.99
N ASP A 106 28.02 14.02 8.91
CA ASP A 106 29.16 14.01 9.84
C ASP A 106 30.51 13.83 9.13
N ALA A 107 30.53 12.98 8.09
CA ALA A 107 31.69 12.80 7.21
C ALA A 107 32.03 14.05 6.37
N LYS A 108 31.07 14.97 6.16
CA LYS A 108 31.28 16.22 5.40
C LYS A 108 31.64 17.40 6.29
N THR A 109 31.17 17.42 7.54
CA THR A 109 31.52 18.44 8.55
C THR A 109 33.00 18.36 8.93
N THR A 110 33.54 17.13 9.06
CA THR A 110 34.98 16.88 9.24
C THR A 110 35.84 17.35 8.05
N ALA A 111 35.25 17.43 6.85
CA ALA A 111 35.93 17.82 5.61
C ALA A 111 35.78 19.31 5.23
N LYS A 112 35.29 20.19 6.12
CA LYS A 112 35.06 21.64 5.87
C LYS A 112 34.25 21.95 4.59
N LYS A 113 33.35 21.06 4.17
CA LYS A 113 32.43 21.32 3.05
C LYS A 113 31.09 21.87 3.57
N ARG A 114 30.37 22.63 2.73
CA ARG A 114 29.05 23.22 3.07
C ARG A 114 28.11 22.17 3.70
N THR A 115 27.42 22.57 4.76
CA THR A 115 26.39 21.78 5.46
C THR A 115 25.30 21.38 4.46
N THR A 116 25.20 20.09 4.17
CA THR A 116 24.10 19.56 3.35
C THR A 116 22.85 19.46 4.22
N THR A 117 21.70 19.98 3.78
CA THR A 117 20.44 19.82 4.50
C THR A 117 20.14 18.32 4.67
N ILE A 118 19.98 17.86 5.90
CA ILE A 118 19.63 16.48 6.24
C ILE A 118 18.23 16.19 5.68
N GLY A 119 18.04 15.01 5.07
CA GLY A 119 16.72 14.58 4.62
C GLY A 119 15.81 14.25 5.79
N THR A 120 14.53 14.59 5.69
CA THR A 120 13.52 14.25 6.70
C THR A 120 12.76 12.99 6.30
N LEU A 121 12.37 12.21 7.30
CA LEU A 121 11.51 11.05 7.13
C LEU A 121 10.04 11.47 7.13
N ARG A 122 9.31 11.03 6.11
CA ARG A 122 7.85 11.14 6.01
C ARG A 122 7.22 9.74 6.03
N PRO A 123 5.93 9.60 6.34
CA PRO A 123 5.23 8.35 6.05
C PRO A 123 5.53 7.90 4.62
N ASP A 124 5.80 6.61 4.45
CA ASP A 124 5.83 5.94 3.15
C ASP A 124 4.38 5.93 2.65
N VAL A 125 3.93 7.08 2.14
CA VAL A 125 2.69 7.27 1.39
C VAL A 125 3.03 8.04 0.13
N VAL A 126 2.61 7.55 -1.05
CA VAL A 126 2.80 8.22 -2.34
C VAL A 126 1.84 9.40 -2.41
N PRO A 127 2.36 10.64 -2.46
CA PRO A 127 1.54 11.82 -2.76
C PRO A 127 0.89 11.72 -4.14
N TYR A 128 -0.24 12.38 -4.36
CA TYR A 128 -0.97 12.33 -5.62
C TYR A 128 -0.17 12.80 -6.85
N ASP A 129 0.85 13.62 -6.63
CA ASP A 129 1.74 14.21 -7.63
C ASP A 129 3.04 13.42 -7.85
N GLU A 130 3.26 12.33 -7.10
CA GLU A 130 4.40 11.44 -7.29
C GLU A 130 4.01 10.13 -7.99
N LEU A 131 4.97 9.54 -8.71
CA LEU A 131 4.81 8.21 -9.27
C LEU A 131 4.97 7.16 -8.17
N ASP A 132 4.02 6.23 -8.05
CA ASP A 132 4.16 5.11 -7.14
C ASP A 132 5.34 4.22 -7.61
N PRO A 133 6.40 4.06 -6.80
CA PRO A 133 7.56 3.24 -7.18
C PRO A 133 7.20 1.77 -7.40
N ARG A 134 6.03 1.33 -6.94
CA ARG A 134 5.50 -0.03 -7.06
C ARG A 134 4.51 -0.17 -8.22
N ALA A 135 4.23 0.91 -8.97
CA ALA A 135 3.23 0.93 -10.04
C ALA A 135 3.42 -0.21 -11.06
N ASP A 136 4.65 -0.53 -11.43
CA ASP A 136 4.95 -1.63 -12.36
C ASP A 136 4.63 -3.00 -11.76
N SER A 137 4.95 -3.21 -10.47
CA SER A 137 4.65 -4.45 -9.76
C SER A 137 3.14 -4.65 -9.61
N ILE A 138 2.43 -3.58 -9.22
CA ILE A 138 0.96 -3.56 -9.12
C ILE A 138 0.35 -3.85 -10.50
N SER A 139 0.85 -3.22 -11.55
CA SER A 139 0.38 -3.43 -12.92
C SER A 139 0.61 -4.86 -13.40
N ALA A 140 1.75 -5.47 -13.07
CA ALA A 140 2.03 -6.85 -13.40
C ALA A 140 1.08 -7.83 -12.70
N ILE A 141 0.78 -7.57 -11.42
CA ILE A 141 -0.19 -8.35 -10.64
C ILE A 141 -1.60 -8.22 -11.25
N ALA A 142 -2.05 -7.00 -11.53
CA ALA A 142 -3.35 -6.76 -12.14
C ALA A 142 -3.51 -7.46 -13.51
N ARG A 143 -2.47 -7.41 -14.36
CA ARG A 143 -2.47 -8.12 -15.64
C ARG A 143 -2.64 -9.63 -15.45
N ARG A 144 -1.97 -10.21 -14.45
CA ARG A 144 -2.11 -11.63 -14.15
C ARG A 144 -3.49 -11.97 -13.63
N ASP A 145 -4.05 -11.16 -12.75
CA ASP A 145 -5.37 -11.39 -12.18
C ASP A 145 -6.48 -11.36 -13.25
N LEU A 146 -6.36 -10.47 -14.24
CA LEU A 146 -7.26 -10.45 -15.41
C LEU A 146 -7.20 -11.77 -16.19
N LEU A 147 -6.03 -12.43 -16.26
CA LEU A 147 -5.86 -13.73 -16.91
C LEU A 147 -6.43 -14.91 -16.12
N LEU A 148 -6.66 -14.74 -14.81
CA LEU A 148 -7.38 -15.73 -13.99
C LEU A 148 -8.89 -15.73 -14.30
N ARG A 149 -9.34 -14.76 -15.11
CA ARG A 149 -10.69 -14.62 -15.62
C ARG A 149 -11.74 -14.61 -14.50
N PRO A 150 -11.65 -13.66 -13.55
CA PRO A 150 -12.65 -13.49 -12.49
C PRO A 150 -14.05 -13.36 -13.08
N ASP A 151 -15.04 -13.76 -12.30
CA ASP A 151 -16.47 -13.71 -12.62
C ASP A 151 -17.26 -12.75 -11.72
N VAL A 152 -16.66 -12.30 -10.61
CA VAL A 152 -17.24 -11.29 -9.72
C VAL A 152 -16.21 -10.21 -9.40
N LEU A 153 -16.64 -8.94 -9.45
CA LEU A 153 -15.92 -7.80 -8.90
C LEU A 153 -16.79 -7.11 -7.86
N LEU A 154 -16.28 -7.03 -6.64
CA LEU A 154 -16.89 -6.28 -5.56
C LEU A 154 -16.14 -4.95 -5.41
N ILE A 155 -16.87 -3.84 -5.46
CA ILE A 155 -16.32 -2.49 -5.24
C ILE A 155 -16.95 -1.98 -3.96
N LEU A 156 -16.15 -1.89 -2.90
CA LEU A 156 -16.63 -1.67 -1.54
C LEU A 156 -16.08 -0.34 -1.00
N GLY A 157 -16.96 0.52 -0.49
CA GLY A 157 -16.56 1.66 0.34
C GLY A 157 -15.61 2.67 -0.32
N THR A 158 -15.70 2.87 -1.64
CA THR A 158 -14.87 3.84 -2.37
C THR A 158 -15.70 4.75 -3.27
N SER A 159 -15.34 6.04 -3.29
CA SER A 159 -15.89 7.03 -4.22
C SER A 159 -15.28 6.95 -5.62
N LEU A 160 -14.29 6.06 -5.82
CA LEU A 160 -13.56 5.87 -7.07
C LEU A 160 -13.04 7.18 -7.66
N THR A 161 -12.53 8.12 -6.88
CA THR A 161 -12.07 9.43 -7.41
C THR A 161 -10.72 9.36 -8.12
N THR A 162 -9.84 8.44 -7.68
CA THR A 162 -8.47 8.28 -8.19
C THR A 162 -8.42 7.65 -9.58
N HIS A 163 -7.69 8.26 -10.52
CA HIS A 163 -7.66 7.80 -11.92
C HIS A 163 -7.17 6.35 -12.08
N GLY A 164 -6.08 5.97 -11.40
CA GLY A 164 -5.53 4.61 -11.45
C GLY A 164 -6.57 3.55 -11.06
N VAL A 165 -7.29 3.79 -9.97
CA VAL A 165 -8.35 2.89 -9.48
C VAL A 165 -9.53 2.83 -10.44
N LYS A 166 -9.98 3.98 -10.98
CA LYS A 166 -11.03 3.99 -12.03
C LYS A 166 -10.65 3.13 -13.24
N ARG A 167 -9.39 3.20 -13.67
CA ARG A 167 -8.89 2.41 -14.81
C ARG A 167 -8.87 0.93 -14.47
N LEU A 168 -8.34 0.56 -13.30
CA LEU A 168 -8.30 -0.82 -12.82
C LEU A 168 -9.71 -1.43 -12.80
N VAL A 169 -10.67 -0.75 -12.18
CA VAL A 169 -12.07 -1.19 -12.12
C VAL A 169 -12.66 -1.39 -13.52
N LYS A 170 -12.41 -0.46 -14.45
CA LYS A 170 -12.89 -0.58 -15.84
C LYS A 170 -12.29 -1.79 -16.55
N ASP A 171 -11.01 -2.08 -16.36
CA ASP A 171 -10.33 -3.20 -16.98
C ASP A 171 -10.89 -4.55 -16.48
N PHE A 172 -11.10 -4.68 -15.16
CA PHE A 172 -11.74 -5.87 -14.57
C PHE A 172 -13.20 -6.02 -15.00
N ALA A 173 -13.99 -4.95 -14.91
CA ALA A 173 -15.40 -4.96 -15.31
C ALA A 173 -15.57 -5.42 -16.78
N LYS A 174 -14.69 -4.97 -17.67
CA LYS A 174 -14.71 -5.39 -19.09
C LYS A 174 -14.47 -6.89 -19.25
N VAL A 175 -13.53 -7.49 -18.51
CA VAL A 175 -13.24 -8.93 -18.56
C VAL A 175 -14.39 -9.75 -17.96
N ILE A 176 -14.94 -9.29 -16.84
CA ILE A 176 -16.02 -9.97 -16.11
C ILE A 176 -17.32 -9.96 -16.92
N HIS A 177 -17.72 -8.81 -17.48
CA HIS A 177 -18.94 -8.71 -18.29
C HIS A 177 -18.88 -9.56 -19.56
N LYS A 178 -17.70 -9.70 -20.20
CA LYS A 178 -17.51 -10.58 -21.36
C LYS A 178 -17.85 -12.05 -21.06
N ARG A 179 -17.96 -12.44 -19.80
CA ARG A 179 -18.29 -13.80 -19.35
C ARG A 179 -19.62 -13.88 -18.62
N ALA A 180 -20.47 -12.84 -18.74
CA ALA A 180 -21.71 -12.71 -17.99
C ALA A 180 -21.55 -12.72 -16.45
N GLY A 181 -20.35 -12.38 -15.97
CA GLY A 181 -20.06 -12.19 -14.55
C GLY A 181 -20.70 -10.91 -14.00
N LYS A 182 -20.54 -10.68 -12.69
CA LYS A 182 -21.21 -9.58 -11.96
C LYS A 182 -20.22 -8.57 -11.41
N VAL A 183 -20.52 -7.31 -11.62
CA VAL A 183 -19.83 -6.19 -10.95
C VAL A 183 -20.84 -5.59 -9.97
N VAL A 184 -20.49 -5.59 -8.69
CA VAL A 184 -21.36 -5.12 -7.60
C VAL A 184 -20.68 -3.95 -6.92
N PHE A 185 -21.40 -2.85 -6.78
CA PHE A 185 -20.94 -1.64 -6.11
C PHE A 185 -21.70 -1.49 -4.80
N VAL A 186 -20.98 -1.45 -3.69
CA VAL A 186 -21.54 -1.33 -2.34
C VAL A 186 -20.93 -0.10 -1.68
N THR A 187 -21.76 0.92 -1.50
CA THR A 187 -21.45 2.11 -0.72
C THR A 187 -22.46 2.26 0.41
N SER A 188 -21.97 2.72 1.55
CA SER A 188 -22.80 3.22 2.64
C SER A 188 -23.09 4.70 2.45
#